data_AF-A0A3D6ENC2-F1
#
_entry.id   AF-A0A3D6ENC2-F1
#
_cell.length_a   1.000
_cell.length_b   1.000
_cell.length_c   1.000
_cell.angle_alpha   90.00
_cell.angle_beta   90.00
_cell.angle_gamma   90.00
#
_symmetry.space_group_name_H-M   'P 1'
#
loop_
_entity.id
_entity.type
_entity.pdbx_description
1 polymer ?
#
loop_
_entity_poly.entity_id
_entity_poly.type
_entity_poly.pdbx_seq_one_letter_code
_entity_poly.pdbx_strand_id
1 'polypeptide(L)'
;MVATAAASPVLETTLPGRTQGTGSRILAIGDTVTTFMSVYGGATSGTTLDLHYAPGVSEPRGSFVEYDRMVYPLAYNGYLSDLHTFGSLRGEAANDDAWDEGVILPLLARNVLFASNNGRTFSVDFAPLFPQAAALTDLSPDMARIEGLAEAMAANLLKSPYLADTHGTALAAPVLDIRDLSGLTAAQLSPYSAPAIRALAWEIILKANNLTGSSIPADWSNLNPAAAARFFHAPGLTLSTGTRDMEPLNIYSQLTRLKEAKTALEPVDLAATFSDTVLTSLVAPFGLTWPRPTTGAHASFVADWGTDPNALTAPLAPFTLSMAKAVQVHGSFPNLSQGEVFYSGFSLNADKRYVISATITPALAAGSEVLLDLPLLSRSFTFTGSGGALGATTLTVNNTAPIYHPVRIRLRNPAAVQPDVTVTLAFTPSL
;
A
#
# COMPACT_ATOMS: atom_id res chain seq x y z
N MET A 1 -40.93 -2.92 1.58
CA MET A 1 -41.15 -1.52 1.21
C MET A 1 -39.77 -0.93 0.93
N VAL A 2 -39.52 -0.57 -0.33
CA VAL A 2 -38.22 -0.15 -0.84
C VAL A 2 -37.97 1.30 -0.42
N ALA A 3 -36.91 1.56 0.35
CA ALA A 3 -36.45 2.92 0.59
C ALA A 3 -35.57 3.34 -0.59
N THR A 4 -36.15 4.15 -1.46
CA THR A 4 -35.49 4.83 -2.57
C THR A 4 -34.56 5.93 -2.05
N ALA A 5 -33.39 6.00 -2.69
CA ALA A 5 -32.31 6.99 -2.61
C ALA A 5 -32.66 8.39 -2.08
N ALA A 6 -31.89 8.86 -1.08
CA ALA A 6 -31.59 10.28 -0.85
C ALA A 6 -30.35 10.43 0.05
N ALA A 7 -29.16 10.35 -0.54
CA ALA A 7 -27.95 11.01 -0.04
C ALA A 7 -26.94 11.02 -1.18
N SER A 8 -26.94 12.10 -1.98
CA SER A 8 -25.77 12.46 -2.77
C SER A 8 -24.79 13.13 -1.80
N PRO A 9 -23.58 12.60 -1.59
CA PRO A 9 -22.57 13.29 -0.81
C PRO A 9 -21.98 14.35 -1.73
N VAL A 10 -22.44 15.59 -1.57
CA VAL A 10 -21.76 16.73 -2.15
C VAL A 10 -21.34 17.58 -0.97
N LEU A 11 -20.04 17.54 -0.64
CA LEU A 11 -19.42 18.62 0.12
C LEU A 11 -19.25 19.80 -0.85
N GLU A 12 -20.36 20.45 -1.17
CA GLU A 12 -20.42 21.66 -2.00
C GLU A 12 -20.17 22.84 -1.05
N THR A 13 -18.90 23.25 -0.91
CA THR A 13 -18.49 24.35 -0.02
C THR A 13 -18.69 25.75 -0.61
N THR A 14 -19.33 25.89 -1.78
CA THR A 14 -19.33 27.14 -2.54
C THR A 14 -20.67 27.88 -2.64
N LEU A 15 -21.75 27.43 -1.98
CA LEU A 15 -23.03 28.15 -2.00
C LEU A 15 -23.43 28.71 -0.62
N PRO A 16 -23.44 30.05 -0.44
CA PRO A 16 -24.05 30.68 0.72
C PRO A 16 -25.57 30.44 0.71
N GLY A 17 -26.11 29.79 1.76
CA GLY A 17 -27.56 29.72 1.96
C GLY A 17 -28.21 28.34 2.10
N ARG A 18 -27.49 27.24 2.35
CA ARG A 18 -28.10 25.99 2.85
C ARG A 18 -27.69 25.70 4.30
N THR A 19 -28.60 26.11 5.19
CA THR A 19 -28.61 25.94 6.65
C THR A 19 -28.56 24.48 7.11
N GLN A 20 -27.81 24.28 8.20
CA GLN A 20 -28.08 23.39 9.35
C GLN A 20 -29.23 22.38 9.17
N GLY A 21 -28.91 21.13 8.84
CA GLY A 21 -29.81 20.02 9.16
C GLY A 21 -29.78 19.75 10.67
N THR A 22 -30.95 19.64 11.30
CA THR A 22 -31.15 19.40 12.74
C THR A 22 -31.12 17.91 13.15
N GLY A 23 -30.58 17.03 12.29
CA GLY A 23 -30.42 15.60 12.57
C GLY A 23 -29.00 15.23 13.04
N SER A 24 -28.87 14.16 13.81
CA SER A 24 -27.57 13.66 14.23
C SER A 24 -26.79 13.12 13.02
N ARG A 25 -25.65 13.76 12.69
CA ARG A 25 -24.72 13.31 11.64
C ARG A 25 -24.11 11.94 11.94
N ILE A 26 -24.08 11.55 13.21
CA ILE A 26 -23.52 10.27 13.69
C ILE A 26 -24.17 9.08 13.01
N LEU A 27 -25.50 9.10 12.82
CA LEU A 27 -26.21 7.96 12.24
C LEU A 27 -25.87 7.80 10.75
N ALA A 28 -25.79 8.90 10.01
CA ALA A 28 -25.37 8.87 8.61
C ALA A 28 -23.93 8.35 8.44
N ILE A 29 -23.00 8.82 9.28
CA ILE A 29 -21.63 8.33 9.31
C ILE A 29 -21.60 6.82 9.64
N GLY A 30 -22.39 6.38 10.62
CA GLY A 30 -22.52 4.96 10.96
C GLY A 30 -23.02 4.09 9.81
N ASP A 31 -24.00 4.59 9.04
CA ASP A 31 -24.52 3.91 7.84
C ASP A 31 -23.46 3.83 6.74
N THR A 32 -22.69 4.90 6.52
CA THR A 32 -21.62 4.94 5.53
C THR A 32 -20.46 4.01 5.91
N VAL A 33 -20.09 3.96 7.20
CA VAL A 33 -19.09 2.98 7.70
C VAL A 33 -19.59 1.56 7.53
N THR A 34 -20.85 1.28 7.82
CA THR A 34 -21.45 -0.05 7.60
C THR A 34 -21.44 -0.41 6.11
N THR A 35 -21.74 0.55 5.23
CA THR A 35 -21.66 0.38 3.78
C THR A 35 -20.23 0.12 3.33
N PHE A 36 -19.25 0.85 3.88
CA PHE A 36 -17.83 0.61 3.64
C PHE A 36 -17.46 -0.84 3.95
N MET A 37 -17.83 -1.32 5.14
CA MET A 37 -17.52 -2.68 5.56
C MET A 37 -18.20 -3.73 4.69
N SER A 38 -19.40 -3.44 4.17
CA SER A 38 -20.11 -4.32 3.24
C SER A 38 -19.41 -4.42 1.87
N VAL A 39 -18.88 -3.31 1.37
CA VAL A 39 -18.26 -3.23 0.03
C VAL A 39 -16.81 -3.72 0.04
N TYR A 40 -16.03 -3.33 1.04
CA TYR A 40 -14.58 -3.56 1.10
C TYR A 40 -14.15 -4.53 2.18
N GLY A 41 -15.07 -4.99 3.03
CA GLY A 41 -14.76 -5.77 4.22
C GLY A 41 -14.40 -4.87 5.40
N GLY A 42 -14.37 -5.46 6.60
CA GLY A 42 -13.82 -4.81 7.78
C GLY A 42 -12.29 -4.86 7.79
N ALA A 43 -11.68 -4.09 8.70
CA ALA A 43 -10.38 -4.49 9.23
C ALA A 43 -10.53 -5.94 9.72
N THR A 44 -9.68 -6.86 9.27
CA THR A 44 -9.79 -8.32 9.49
C THR A 44 -10.23 -8.71 10.91
N SER A 45 -10.87 -9.87 11.08
CA SER A 45 -11.18 -10.42 12.41
C SER A 45 -9.91 -10.46 13.28
N GLY A 46 -9.95 -9.76 14.41
CA GLY A 46 -8.80 -9.58 15.29
C GLY A 46 -8.03 -8.27 15.08
N THR A 47 -8.50 -7.31 14.27
CA THR A 47 -7.98 -5.94 14.20
C THR A 47 -9.10 -4.92 14.40
N THR A 48 -9.19 -4.30 15.57
CA THR A 48 -10.10 -3.19 15.90
C THR A 48 -9.43 -1.86 15.53
N LEU A 49 -10.13 -0.93 14.86
CA LEU A 49 -9.65 0.44 14.68
C LEU A 49 -10.34 1.36 15.70
N ASP A 50 -9.54 1.93 16.60
CA ASP A 50 -10.00 2.86 17.63
C ASP A 50 -9.59 4.29 17.25
N LEU A 51 -10.55 5.09 16.81
CA LEU A 51 -10.36 6.52 16.52
C LEU A 51 -10.77 7.36 17.74
N HIS A 52 -9.78 8.02 18.35
CA HIS A 52 -10.02 8.90 19.48
C HIS A 52 -10.38 10.31 19.02
N TYR A 53 -11.43 10.86 19.61
CA TYR A 53 -11.86 12.23 19.35
C TYR A 53 -11.99 12.98 20.67
N ALA A 54 -11.41 14.19 20.72
CA ALA A 54 -11.54 15.10 21.85
C ALA A 54 -11.98 16.49 21.34
N PRO A 55 -13.20 16.94 21.67
CA PRO A 55 -13.68 18.26 21.24
C PRO A 55 -12.77 19.39 21.72
N GLY A 56 -12.46 20.33 20.84
CA GLY A 56 -11.60 21.48 21.11
C GLY A 56 -10.10 21.17 21.10
N VAL A 57 -9.70 19.92 20.87
CA VAL A 57 -8.29 19.53 20.78
C VAL A 57 -7.84 19.54 19.31
N SER A 58 -6.83 20.34 19.03
CA SER A 58 -6.16 20.34 17.73
C SER A 58 -5.18 19.19 17.65
N GLU A 59 -5.15 18.51 16.50
CA GLU A 59 -4.11 17.57 16.15
C GLU A 59 -3.20 18.14 15.07
N PRO A 60 -1.95 18.52 15.40
CA PRO A 60 -1.04 19.16 14.45
C PRO A 60 -0.74 18.33 13.20
N ARG A 61 -0.93 17.01 13.28
CA ARG A 61 -0.71 16.06 12.18
C ARG A 61 -1.96 15.90 11.30
N GLY A 62 -3.06 16.59 11.58
CA GLY A 62 -4.38 16.25 11.06
C GLY A 62 -4.94 14.98 11.72
N SER A 63 -6.01 14.43 11.16
CA SER A 63 -6.56 13.14 11.57
C SER A 63 -5.75 11.98 10.97
N PHE A 64 -5.43 10.96 11.76
CA PHE A 64 -4.49 9.89 11.37
C PHE A 64 -4.76 8.53 12.03
N VAL A 65 -4.14 7.47 11.51
CA VAL A 65 -4.04 6.14 12.13
C VAL A 65 -2.57 5.77 12.35
N GLU A 66 -2.18 5.47 13.58
CA GLU A 66 -0.84 5.04 13.95
C GLU A 66 -0.70 3.52 13.84
N TYR A 67 0.24 3.08 13.00
CA TYR A 67 0.55 1.66 12.81
C TYR A 67 1.82 1.26 13.56
N ASP A 68 2.64 2.21 14.02
CA ASP A 68 3.89 1.92 14.72
C ASP A 68 3.67 1.32 16.11
N ARG A 69 4.14 0.08 16.27
CA ARG A 69 4.05 -0.68 17.52
C ARG A 69 4.93 -0.11 18.62
N MET A 70 5.98 0.64 18.29
CA MET A 70 6.84 1.25 19.29
C MET A 70 6.15 2.43 19.97
N VAL A 71 5.23 3.10 19.26
CA VAL A 71 4.42 4.21 19.80
C VAL A 71 3.28 3.68 20.67
N TYR A 72 2.58 2.63 20.20
CA TYR A 72 1.48 1.99 20.96
C TYR A 72 1.73 0.49 21.18
N PRO A 73 2.68 0.10 22.06
CA PRO A 73 3.07 -1.30 22.23
C PRO A 73 1.96 -2.18 22.80
N LEU A 74 1.04 -1.61 23.58
CA LEU A 74 -0.11 -2.32 24.15
C LEU A 74 -1.23 -2.60 23.14
N ALA A 75 -1.23 -1.90 22.00
CA ALA A 75 -2.20 -2.09 20.92
C ALA A 75 -2.02 -3.45 20.21
N TYR A 76 -0.82 -4.03 20.29
CA TYR A 76 -0.42 -5.22 19.54
C TYR A 76 0.00 -6.36 20.47
N ASN A 77 -0.77 -6.62 21.54
CA ASN A 77 -0.50 -7.73 22.44
C ASN A 77 -0.89 -9.07 21.80
N GLY A 78 0.09 -9.78 21.23
CA GLY A 78 -0.11 -11.09 20.58
C GLY A 78 -0.59 -12.24 21.48
N TYR A 79 -0.80 -12.01 22.77
CA TYR A 79 -1.51 -12.95 23.67
C TYR A 79 -3.02 -12.84 23.60
N LEU A 80 -3.56 -11.72 23.12
CA LEU A 80 -4.98 -11.52 22.90
C LEU A 80 -5.25 -11.65 21.41
N SER A 81 -6.32 -12.33 21.04
CA SER A 81 -6.79 -12.43 19.64
C SER A 81 -7.24 -11.09 19.05
N ASP A 82 -7.21 -10.02 19.86
CA ASP A 82 -7.73 -8.70 19.54
C ASP A 82 -6.54 -7.73 19.45
N LEU A 83 -6.04 -7.52 18.22
CA LEU A 83 -5.13 -6.43 17.90
C LEU A 83 -5.94 -5.15 17.75
N HIS A 84 -5.41 -4.04 18.25
CA HIS A 84 -6.00 -2.72 18.08
C HIS A 84 -5.03 -1.86 17.28
N THR A 85 -5.57 -1.07 16.37
CA THR A 85 -4.85 0.03 15.73
C THR A 85 -5.49 1.32 16.21
N PHE A 86 -4.67 2.27 16.62
CA PHE A 86 -5.14 3.51 17.22
C PHE A 86 -5.01 4.66 16.25
N GLY A 87 -5.98 5.55 16.25
CA GLY A 87 -5.94 6.81 15.51
C GLY A 87 -6.49 7.96 16.35
N SER A 88 -6.31 9.17 15.82
CA SER A 88 -6.85 10.40 16.38
C SER A 88 -7.61 11.17 15.31
N LEU A 89 -8.73 11.78 15.70
CA LEU A 89 -9.51 12.70 14.89
C LEU A 89 -9.31 14.11 15.45
N ARG A 90 -8.93 15.03 14.56
CA ARG A 90 -8.78 16.46 14.89
C ARG A 90 -10.14 17.04 15.26
N GLY A 91 -10.21 17.75 16.40
CA GLY A 91 -11.46 18.29 16.95
C GLY A 91 -11.42 19.79 17.22
N GLU A 92 -10.54 20.54 16.56
CA GLU A 92 -10.42 21.98 16.79
C GLU A 92 -11.65 22.74 16.26
N ALA A 93 -11.97 23.88 16.88
CA ALA A 93 -13.19 24.64 16.57
C ALA A 93 -13.29 25.09 15.09
N ALA A 94 -12.16 25.25 14.40
CA ALA A 94 -12.10 25.63 13.00
C ALA A 94 -12.12 24.42 12.03
N ASN A 95 -11.62 23.26 12.47
CA ASN A 95 -11.49 22.04 11.69
C ASN A 95 -11.83 20.84 12.59
N ASP A 96 -13.13 20.54 12.71
CA ASP A 96 -13.61 19.37 13.44
C ASP A 96 -13.87 18.23 12.44
N ASP A 97 -12.87 17.35 12.33
CA ASP A 97 -12.85 16.24 11.37
C ASP A 97 -13.75 15.07 11.82
N ALA A 98 -14.21 15.06 13.08
CA ALA A 98 -14.98 13.94 13.63
C ALA A 98 -16.35 13.72 12.96
N TRP A 99 -16.79 14.71 12.19
CA TRP A 99 -18.07 14.69 11.49
C TRP A 99 -17.93 14.65 9.97
N ASP A 100 -16.74 14.33 9.46
CA ASP A 100 -16.45 14.30 8.02
C ASP A 100 -16.10 12.89 7.54
N GLU A 101 -16.97 12.33 6.71
CA GLU A 101 -16.78 11.00 6.10
C GLU A 101 -15.60 10.99 5.13
N GLY A 102 -15.26 12.14 4.52
CA GLY A 102 -14.08 12.33 3.69
C GLY A 102 -12.78 12.19 4.46
N VAL A 103 -12.82 12.26 5.80
CA VAL A 103 -11.69 11.99 6.69
C VAL A 103 -11.73 10.57 7.25
N ILE A 104 -12.89 10.14 7.76
CA ILE A 104 -13.03 8.85 8.44
C ILE A 104 -12.82 7.66 7.47
N LEU A 105 -13.35 7.75 6.25
CA LEU A 105 -13.28 6.64 5.30
C LEU A 105 -11.87 6.35 4.77
N PRO A 106 -11.02 7.34 4.43
CA PRO A 106 -9.62 7.07 4.10
C PRO A 106 -8.84 6.38 5.23
N LEU A 107 -9.09 6.77 6.50
CA LEU A 107 -8.45 6.12 7.66
C LEU A 107 -8.84 4.64 7.77
N LEU A 108 -10.13 4.33 7.58
CA LEU A 108 -10.64 2.94 7.51
C LEU A 108 -10.03 2.18 6.33
N ALA A 109 -10.00 2.79 5.15
CA ALA A 109 -9.47 2.20 3.92
C ALA A 109 -7.98 1.87 4.03
N ARG A 110 -7.19 2.79 4.55
CA ARG A 110 -5.77 2.57 4.81
C ARG A 110 -5.57 1.38 5.74
N ASN A 111 -6.36 1.29 6.81
CA ASN A 111 -6.29 0.15 7.73
C ASN A 111 -6.65 -1.19 7.06
N VAL A 112 -7.70 -1.25 6.24
CA VAL A 112 -8.05 -2.46 5.46
C VAL A 112 -6.94 -2.85 4.50
N LEU A 113 -6.35 -1.87 3.80
CA LEU A 113 -5.25 -2.10 2.87
C LEU A 113 -3.98 -2.57 3.58
N PHE A 114 -3.63 -2.01 4.74
CA PHE A 114 -2.55 -2.52 5.58
C PHE A 114 -2.82 -3.95 6.05
N ALA A 115 -4.01 -4.21 6.61
CA ALA A 115 -4.42 -5.53 7.08
C ALA A 115 -4.38 -6.59 5.98
N SER A 116 -4.72 -6.22 4.73
CA SER A 116 -4.67 -7.13 3.58
C SER A 116 -3.26 -7.64 3.23
N ASN A 117 -2.20 -7.00 3.77
CA ASN A 117 -0.82 -7.46 3.67
C ASN A 117 -0.39 -8.40 4.80
N ASN A 118 -1.19 -8.52 5.86
CA ASN A 118 -0.86 -9.37 6.99
C ASN A 118 -0.87 -10.85 6.59
N GLY A 119 0.10 -11.62 7.10
CA GLY A 119 0.27 -13.04 6.77
C GLY A 119 0.79 -13.31 5.35
N ARG A 120 1.10 -12.29 4.55
CA ARG A 120 1.73 -12.45 3.23
C ARG A 120 3.24 -12.58 3.34
N THR A 121 3.83 -13.15 2.29
CA THR A 121 5.28 -13.36 2.15
C THR A 121 6.07 -12.08 2.30
N PHE A 122 5.62 -11.02 1.63
CA PHE A 122 6.18 -9.68 1.71
C PHE A 122 5.18 -8.79 2.44
N SER A 123 5.08 -8.97 3.76
CA SER A 123 4.28 -8.08 4.59
C SER A 123 4.98 -6.73 4.75
N VAL A 124 4.22 -5.65 4.66
CA VAL A 124 4.69 -4.32 5.05
C VAL A 124 4.95 -4.33 6.55
N ASP A 125 6.10 -3.81 6.98
CA ASP A 125 6.38 -3.65 8.40
C ASP A 125 5.37 -2.66 9.01
N PHE A 126 5.06 -2.82 10.29
CA PHE A 126 4.24 -1.86 11.02
C PHE A 126 4.99 -0.53 11.10
N ALA A 127 4.64 0.38 10.18
CA ALA A 127 5.44 1.57 9.91
C ALA A 127 4.74 2.85 10.39
N PRO A 128 5.48 3.83 10.91
CA PRO A 128 4.90 5.07 11.39
C PRO A 128 4.36 5.95 10.25
N LEU A 129 3.55 6.94 10.63
CA LEU A 129 2.85 7.87 9.75
C LEU A 129 3.77 8.77 8.93
N PHE A 130 3.56 8.84 7.62
CA PHE A 130 4.26 9.82 6.79
C PHE A 130 4.02 11.26 7.30
N PRO A 131 5.07 12.12 7.32
CA PRO A 131 4.91 13.53 7.57
C PRO A 131 3.91 14.14 6.58
N GLN A 132 3.14 15.11 7.04
CA GLN A 132 2.15 15.83 6.25
C GLN A 132 2.72 16.42 4.93
N ALA A 133 3.96 16.89 4.95
CA ALA A 133 4.62 17.49 3.78
C ALA A 133 5.37 16.47 2.90
N ALA A 134 5.30 15.19 3.21
CA ALA A 134 6.00 14.16 2.45
C ALA A 134 5.42 14.03 1.03
N ALA A 135 6.30 14.02 0.03
CA ALA A 135 5.91 13.60 -1.30
C ALA A 135 5.65 12.08 -1.26
N LEU A 136 4.43 11.66 -1.60
CA LEU A 136 4.05 10.24 -1.66
C LEU A 136 4.42 9.61 -3.01
N THR A 137 5.58 9.99 -3.53
CA THR A 137 6.21 9.42 -4.73
C THR A 137 7.43 8.61 -4.33
N ASP A 138 7.85 7.67 -5.18
CA ASP A 138 9.03 6.82 -4.92
C ASP A 138 8.88 5.87 -3.72
N LEU A 139 7.64 5.48 -3.40
CA LEU A 139 7.32 4.52 -2.37
C LEU A 139 7.63 3.09 -2.83
N SER A 140 7.80 2.13 -1.92
CA SER A 140 7.81 0.71 -2.28
C SER A 140 6.47 0.29 -2.94
N PRO A 141 6.42 -0.74 -3.80
CA PRO A 141 5.22 -1.08 -4.57
C PRO A 141 3.95 -1.32 -3.74
N ASP A 142 4.13 -1.92 -2.56
CA ASP A 142 3.11 -2.20 -1.56
C ASP A 142 2.61 -0.94 -0.86
N MET A 143 3.53 -0.06 -0.46
CA MET A 143 3.19 1.21 0.18
C MET A 143 2.53 2.18 -0.79
N ALA A 144 3.04 2.29 -2.03
CA ALA A 144 2.43 3.08 -3.09
C ALA A 144 0.96 2.69 -3.33
N ARG A 145 0.68 1.38 -3.30
CA ARG A 145 -0.67 0.84 -3.41
C ARG A 145 -1.54 1.19 -2.19
N ILE A 146 -1.02 1.02 -0.97
CA ILE A 146 -1.79 1.31 0.26
C ILE A 146 -2.18 2.79 0.30
N GLU A 147 -1.21 3.69 0.17
CA GLU A 147 -1.45 5.13 0.22
C GLU A 147 -2.31 5.60 -0.97
N GLY A 148 -2.08 5.04 -2.16
CA GLY A 148 -2.82 5.43 -3.36
C GLY A 148 -4.26 4.92 -3.41
N LEU A 149 -4.58 3.77 -2.83
CA LEU A 149 -5.96 3.23 -2.90
C LEU A 149 -6.87 3.71 -1.78
N ALA A 150 -6.33 4.14 -0.64
CA ALA A 150 -7.13 4.50 0.53
C ALA A 150 -8.12 5.65 0.23
N GLU A 151 -7.63 6.74 -0.37
CA GLU A 151 -8.44 7.89 -0.75
C GLU A 151 -9.47 7.54 -1.84
N ALA A 152 -9.07 6.71 -2.82
CA ALA A 152 -9.97 6.28 -3.89
C ALA A 152 -11.13 5.40 -3.39
N MET A 153 -10.91 4.57 -2.37
CA MET A 153 -11.97 3.77 -1.74
C MET A 153 -13.03 4.67 -1.09
N ALA A 154 -12.60 5.74 -0.40
CA ALA A 154 -13.48 6.74 0.18
C ALA A 154 -14.22 7.51 -0.90
N ALA A 155 -13.52 8.00 -1.92
CA ALA A 155 -14.10 8.72 -3.05
C ALA A 155 -15.17 7.91 -3.78
N ASN A 156 -14.99 6.59 -3.93
CA ASN A 156 -15.99 5.71 -4.54
C ASN A 156 -17.29 5.64 -3.72
N LEU A 157 -17.18 5.53 -2.38
CA LEU A 157 -18.36 5.47 -1.51
C LEU A 157 -19.06 6.82 -1.37
N LEU A 158 -18.27 7.89 -1.25
CA LEU A 158 -18.78 9.25 -1.21
C LEU A 158 -19.20 9.76 -2.59
N LYS A 159 -18.94 8.97 -3.64
CA LYS A 159 -19.28 9.29 -5.02
C LYS A 159 -18.75 10.65 -5.46
N SER A 160 -17.56 11.00 -4.98
CA SER A 160 -16.93 12.31 -5.19
C SER A 160 -15.42 12.14 -5.18
N PRO A 161 -14.69 12.70 -6.16
CA PRO A 161 -13.23 12.74 -6.13
C PRO A 161 -12.68 13.80 -5.16
N TYR A 162 -13.56 14.62 -4.59
CA TYR A 162 -13.22 15.67 -3.64
C TYR A 162 -13.41 15.15 -2.22
N LEU A 163 -12.30 15.07 -1.48
CA LEU A 163 -12.25 14.66 -0.07
C LEU A 163 -11.86 15.85 0.80
N ALA A 164 -12.09 15.73 2.10
CA ALA A 164 -11.65 16.73 3.06
C ALA A 164 -10.12 16.73 3.19
N ASP A 165 -9.52 17.93 3.18
CA ASP A 165 -8.10 18.10 3.45
C ASP A 165 -7.86 18.24 4.97
N THR A 166 -7.53 17.12 5.61
CA THR A 166 -7.20 17.05 7.05
C THR A 166 -5.93 17.81 7.43
N HIS A 167 -5.17 18.24 6.42
CA HIS A 167 -3.86 18.84 6.54
C HIS A 167 -3.87 20.32 6.12
N GLY A 168 -4.95 20.78 5.48
CA GLY A 168 -5.12 22.17 5.09
C GLY A 168 -5.24 23.09 6.31
N THR A 169 -4.58 24.25 6.24
CA THR A 169 -4.66 25.31 7.27
C THR A 169 -5.55 26.49 6.85
N ALA A 170 -6.09 26.47 5.62
CA ALA A 170 -6.86 27.57 5.06
C ALA A 170 -8.38 27.27 5.07
N LEU A 171 -9.15 28.20 5.66
CA LEU A 171 -10.61 28.15 5.77
C LEU A 171 -11.37 28.18 4.42
N ALA A 172 -10.69 28.49 3.30
CA ALA A 172 -11.36 28.83 2.05
C ALA A 172 -11.48 27.68 1.03
N ALA A 173 -10.74 26.57 1.19
CA ALA A 173 -10.95 25.34 0.41
C ALA A 173 -10.15 24.15 0.99
N PRO A 174 -10.56 23.56 2.13
CA PRO A 174 -9.92 22.35 2.68
C PRO A 174 -10.39 21.12 1.90
N VAL A 175 -10.11 21.07 0.60
CA VAL A 175 -10.56 19.99 -0.29
C VAL A 175 -9.37 19.42 -1.05
N LEU A 176 -9.17 18.12 -0.91
CA LEU A 176 -8.26 17.33 -1.71
C LEU A 176 -9.01 16.78 -2.94
N ASP A 177 -8.59 17.15 -4.14
CA ASP A 177 -9.00 16.44 -5.37
C ASP A 177 -8.05 15.27 -5.60
N ILE A 178 -8.54 14.03 -5.45
CA ILE A 178 -7.71 12.82 -5.58
C ILE A 178 -7.17 12.62 -7.00
N ARG A 179 -7.70 13.37 -7.99
CA ARG A 179 -7.26 13.31 -9.39
C ARG A 179 -6.14 14.30 -9.68
N ASP A 180 -5.82 15.21 -8.76
CA ASP A 180 -4.83 16.25 -9.01
C ASP A 180 -3.42 15.64 -9.10
N LEU A 181 -2.83 15.78 -10.29
CA LEU A 181 -1.47 15.38 -10.64
C LEU A 181 -0.63 16.58 -11.11
N SER A 182 -1.15 17.80 -11.01
CA SER A 182 -0.53 19.01 -11.57
C SER A 182 0.87 19.30 -11.01
N GLY A 183 1.15 18.86 -9.78
CA GLY A 183 2.44 18.97 -9.13
C GLY A 183 3.46 17.88 -9.50
N LEU A 184 3.11 16.92 -10.37
CA LEU A 184 3.97 15.77 -10.68
C LEU A 184 4.61 15.87 -12.05
N THR A 185 5.88 15.46 -12.12
CA THR A 185 6.59 15.25 -13.38
C THR A 185 6.24 13.89 -13.98
N ALA A 186 6.49 13.72 -15.29
CA ALA A 186 6.29 12.44 -15.96
C ALA A 186 7.08 11.27 -15.32
N ALA A 187 8.26 11.54 -14.73
CA ALA A 187 9.05 10.53 -14.03
C ALA A 187 8.45 10.13 -12.67
N GLN A 188 7.62 10.98 -12.08
CA GLN A 188 6.91 10.70 -10.82
C GLN A 188 5.56 10.01 -11.07
N LEU A 189 5.09 9.94 -12.32
CA LEU A 189 3.97 9.10 -12.71
C LEU A 189 4.51 7.68 -12.93
N SER A 190 4.31 6.81 -11.94
CA SER A 190 4.86 5.44 -11.96
C SER A 190 4.09 4.51 -11.01
N PRO A 191 4.34 3.19 -11.06
CA PRO A 191 3.80 2.24 -10.09
C PRO A 191 4.21 2.48 -8.63
N TYR A 192 5.17 3.39 -8.39
CA TYR A 192 5.69 3.75 -7.07
C TYR A 192 5.11 5.07 -6.54
N SER A 193 4.06 5.58 -7.18
CA SER A 193 3.46 6.88 -6.91
C SER A 193 2.02 6.72 -6.42
N ALA A 194 1.80 6.99 -5.13
CA ALA A 194 0.46 6.95 -4.56
C ALA A 194 -0.50 7.96 -5.23
N PRO A 195 -0.09 9.22 -5.52
CA PRO A 195 -0.91 10.16 -6.28
C PRO A 195 -1.33 9.64 -7.67
N ALA A 196 -0.42 9.01 -8.41
CA ALA A 196 -0.77 8.44 -9.73
C ALA A 196 -1.75 7.27 -9.59
N ILE A 197 -1.57 6.43 -8.56
CA ILE A 197 -2.45 5.29 -8.27
C ILE A 197 -3.85 5.73 -7.86
N ARG A 198 -4.01 6.74 -6.99
CA ARG A 198 -5.35 7.25 -6.60
C ARG A 198 -6.12 7.84 -7.78
N ALA A 199 -5.44 8.58 -8.65
CA ALA A 199 -6.07 9.20 -9.82
C ALA A 199 -6.49 8.12 -10.83
N LEU A 200 -5.63 7.11 -11.07
CA LEU A 200 -5.99 5.93 -11.86
C LEU A 200 -7.19 5.18 -11.28
N ALA A 201 -7.22 4.99 -9.96
CA ALA A 201 -8.31 4.28 -9.29
C ALA A 201 -9.65 5.00 -9.49
N TRP A 202 -9.67 6.34 -9.51
CA TRP A 202 -10.87 7.10 -9.87
C TRP A 202 -11.35 6.82 -11.30
N GLU A 203 -10.45 6.79 -12.28
CA GLU A 203 -10.82 6.44 -13.66
C GLU A 203 -11.35 5.00 -13.79
N ILE A 204 -10.81 4.06 -13.00
CA ILE A 204 -11.32 2.69 -12.89
C ILE A 204 -12.73 2.68 -12.29
N ILE A 205 -12.98 3.45 -11.23
CA ILE A 205 -14.31 3.59 -10.61
C ILE A 205 -15.32 4.09 -11.64
N LEU A 206 -14.99 5.16 -12.36
CA LEU A 206 -15.86 5.73 -13.39
C LEU A 206 -16.14 4.71 -14.49
N LYS A 207 -15.09 4.07 -15.02
CA LYS A 207 -15.23 3.11 -16.12
C LYS A 207 -16.05 1.87 -15.72
N ALA A 208 -15.86 1.36 -14.50
CA ALA A 208 -16.65 0.25 -13.96
C ALA A 208 -18.15 0.59 -13.83
N ASN A 209 -18.47 1.87 -13.66
CA ASN A 209 -19.83 2.41 -13.61
C ASN A 209 -20.33 2.93 -14.96
N ASN A 210 -19.64 2.61 -16.07
CA ASN A 210 -19.96 3.09 -17.42
C ASN A 210 -19.98 4.63 -17.55
N LEU A 211 -19.10 5.30 -16.80
CA LEU A 211 -18.85 6.73 -16.86
C LEU A 211 -17.48 7.03 -17.50
N THR A 212 -17.18 8.31 -17.71
CA THR A 212 -15.94 8.79 -18.35
C THR A 212 -15.26 9.86 -17.50
N GLY A 213 -13.97 10.12 -17.70
CA GLY A 213 -13.24 11.16 -16.95
C GLY A 213 -13.81 12.59 -17.07
N SER A 214 -14.65 12.85 -18.08
CA SER A 214 -15.39 14.12 -18.23
C SER A 214 -16.76 14.15 -17.54
N SER A 215 -17.16 13.08 -16.87
CA SER A 215 -18.42 13.02 -16.12
C SER A 215 -18.44 14.06 -15.00
N ILE A 216 -19.63 14.58 -14.72
CA ILE A 216 -19.86 15.70 -13.79
C ILE A 216 -20.47 15.20 -12.47
N PRO A 217 -20.53 16.04 -11.41
CA PRO A 217 -21.11 15.63 -10.12
C PRO A 217 -22.50 15.01 -10.20
N ALA A 218 -23.35 15.45 -11.14
CA ALA A 218 -24.66 14.86 -11.37
C ALA A 218 -24.59 13.38 -11.77
N ASP A 219 -23.61 13.00 -12.59
CA ASP A 219 -23.39 11.61 -13.01
C ASP A 219 -22.90 10.76 -11.84
N TRP A 220 -22.03 11.32 -11.00
CA TRP A 220 -21.38 10.59 -9.91
C TRP A 220 -22.38 10.17 -8.83
N SER A 221 -23.45 10.93 -8.62
CA SER A 221 -24.51 10.60 -7.64
C SER A 221 -25.07 9.16 -7.78
N ASN A 222 -24.99 8.58 -8.97
CA ASN A 222 -25.47 7.23 -9.29
C ASN A 222 -24.38 6.15 -9.29
N LEU A 223 -23.15 6.47 -8.91
CA LEU A 223 -22.08 5.48 -8.76
C LEU A 223 -22.55 4.35 -7.84
N ASN A 224 -22.27 3.11 -8.26
CA ASN A 224 -22.41 1.91 -7.46
C ASN A 224 -21.01 1.53 -6.94
N PRO A 225 -20.71 1.73 -5.64
CA PRO A 225 -19.40 1.41 -5.09
C PRO A 225 -19.01 -0.06 -5.27
N ALA A 226 -19.98 -0.98 -5.28
CA ALA A 226 -19.76 -2.40 -5.50
C ALA A 226 -19.31 -2.73 -6.94
N ALA A 227 -19.49 -1.83 -7.91
CA ALA A 227 -19.07 -2.06 -9.30
C ALA A 227 -17.56 -2.19 -9.45
N ALA A 228 -16.79 -1.40 -8.71
CA ALA A 228 -15.33 -1.42 -8.74
C ALA A 228 -14.70 -2.18 -7.56
N ALA A 229 -15.50 -2.69 -6.61
CA ALA A 229 -15.01 -3.19 -5.33
C ALA A 229 -13.85 -4.19 -5.46
N ARG A 230 -13.95 -5.15 -6.41
CA ARG A 230 -12.92 -6.18 -6.62
C ARG A 230 -11.52 -5.63 -6.84
N PHE A 231 -11.39 -4.46 -7.48
CA PHE A 231 -10.11 -3.78 -7.71
C PHE A 231 -9.40 -3.37 -6.41
N PHE A 232 -10.16 -3.12 -5.34
CA PHE A 232 -9.62 -2.74 -4.04
C PHE A 232 -9.33 -3.95 -3.14
N HIS A 233 -9.92 -5.10 -3.45
CA HIS A 233 -9.71 -6.35 -2.72
C HIS A 233 -8.40 -7.02 -3.13
N ALA A 234 -7.55 -7.31 -2.14
CA ALA A 234 -6.32 -8.06 -2.38
C ALA A 234 -6.63 -9.43 -3.04
N PRO A 235 -5.78 -9.90 -3.98
CA PRO A 235 -5.89 -11.26 -4.52
C PRO A 235 -5.94 -12.30 -3.41
N GLY A 236 -6.70 -13.38 -3.57
CA GLY A 236 -6.81 -14.43 -2.54
C GLY A 236 -5.45 -14.97 -2.09
N LEU A 237 -5.29 -15.23 -0.78
CA LEU A 237 -4.11 -15.92 -0.27
C LEU A 237 -4.09 -17.34 -0.84
N THR A 238 -3.10 -17.65 -1.66
CA THR A 238 -2.90 -19.01 -2.16
C THR A 238 -2.28 -19.87 -1.05
N LEU A 239 -3.10 -20.27 -0.08
CA LEU A 239 -2.68 -21.05 1.08
C LEU A 239 -2.39 -22.53 0.76
N SER A 240 -2.58 -22.96 -0.50
CA SER A 240 -2.12 -24.28 -0.94
C SER A 240 -0.60 -24.32 -0.91
N THR A 241 -0.08 -25.23 -0.09
CA THR A 241 1.34 -25.57 0.11
C THR A 241 2.14 -25.53 -1.20
N GLY A 242 2.77 -24.39 -1.50
CA GLY A 242 3.69 -24.25 -2.64
C GLY A 242 3.57 -22.95 -3.44
N THR A 243 2.43 -22.24 -3.40
CA THR A 243 2.24 -21.00 -4.16
C THR A 243 2.14 -19.80 -3.22
N ARG A 244 3.28 -19.35 -2.72
CA ARG A 244 3.38 -18.09 -1.96
C ARG A 244 3.37 -16.90 -2.91
N ASP A 245 2.97 -15.72 -2.42
CA ASP A 245 3.10 -14.47 -3.17
C ASP A 245 4.54 -14.33 -3.69
N MET A 246 4.69 -14.32 -5.02
CA MET A 246 6.00 -14.21 -5.68
C MET A 246 6.53 -12.78 -5.67
N GLU A 247 5.66 -11.79 -5.45
CA GLU A 247 5.96 -10.36 -5.38
C GLU A 247 5.19 -9.68 -4.23
N PRO A 248 5.65 -8.53 -3.72
CA PRO A 248 4.82 -7.69 -2.86
C PRO A 248 3.52 -7.30 -3.57
N LEU A 249 2.41 -7.17 -2.83
CA LEU A 249 1.16 -6.66 -3.39
C LEU A 249 1.41 -5.29 -4.01
N ASN A 250 0.92 -5.07 -5.22
CA ASN A 250 1.25 -3.89 -6.00
C ASN A 250 0.12 -3.51 -6.96
N ILE A 251 0.23 -2.37 -7.64
CA ILE A 251 -0.82 -1.90 -8.56
C ILE A 251 -1.11 -2.87 -9.72
N TYR A 252 -0.11 -3.55 -10.29
CA TYR A 252 -0.35 -4.54 -11.35
C TYR A 252 -1.14 -5.76 -10.84
N SER A 253 -0.93 -6.16 -9.58
CA SER A 253 -1.77 -7.20 -8.97
C SER A 253 -3.24 -6.78 -8.90
N GLN A 254 -3.53 -5.50 -8.62
CA GLN A 254 -4.90 -4.96 -8.58
C GLN A 254 -5.50 -4.81 -9.98
N LEU A 255 -4.72 -4.34 -10.96
CA LEU A 255 -5.17 -4.28 -12.36
C LEU A 255 -5.52 -5.67 -12.89
N THR A 256 -4.76 -6.70 -12.50
CA THR A 256 -5.05 -8.09 -12.86
C THR A 256 -6.40 -8.57 -12.28
N ARG A 257 -6.81 -8.09 -11.10
CA ARG A 257 -8.13 -8.40 -10.51
C ARG A 257 -9.28 -8.01 -11.42
N LEU A 258 -9.14 -6.92 -12.19
CA LEU A 258 -10.14 -6.49 -13.17
C LEU A 258 -10.36 -7.52 -14.28
N LYS A 259 -9.39 -8.41 -14.52
CA LYS A 259 -9.42 -9.44 -15.58
C LYS A 259 -9.95 -10.79 -15.12
N GLU A 260 -10.14 -10.98 -13.82
CA GLU A 260 -10.64 -12.24 -13.28
C GLU A 260 -12.09 -12.51 -13.74
N ALA A 261 -12.46 -13.79 -13.84
CA ALA A 261 -13.82 -14.18 -14.21
C ALA A 261 -14.84 -13.59 -13.21
N LYS A 262 -15.93 -13.02 -13.74
CA LYS A 262 -17.02 -12.44 -12.92
C LYS A 262 -17.56 -13.46 -11.92
N THR A 263 -17.78 -13.04 -10.68
CA THR A 263 -18.47 -13.85 -9.66
C THR A 263 -19.96 -13.51 -9.62
N ALA A 264 -20.78 -14.41 -9.07
CA ALA A 264 -22.23 -14.19 -8.96
C ALA A 264 -22.60 -13.00 -8.06
N LEU A 265 -21.70 -12.57 -7.17
CA LEU A 265 -21.91 -11.47 -6.24
C LEU A 265 -21.58 -10.10 -6.84
N GLU A 266 -20.97 -10.06 -8.02
CA GLU A 266 -20.56 -8.80 -8.64
C GLU A 266 -21.64 -8.21 -9.53
N PRO A 267 -21.91 -6.91 -9.39
CA PRO A 267 -22.91 -6.24 -10.22
C PRO A 267 -22.44 -6.10 -11.67
N VAL A 268 -21.12 -6.02 -11.91
CA VAL A 268 -20.53 -5.71 -13.23
C VAL A 268 -19.56 -6.81 -13.66
N ASP A 269 -19.52 -7.10 -14.96
CA ASP A 269 -18.46 -7.93 -15.56
C ASP A 269 -17.23 -7.05 -15.83
N LEU A 270 -16.32 -7.01 -14.85
CA LEU A 270 -15.08 -6.24 -14.96
C LEU A 270 -14.17 -6.76 -16.07
N ALA A 271 -14.11 -8.07 -16.30
CA ALA A 271 -13.23 -8.65 -17.30
C ALA A 271 -13.65 -8.25 -18.73
N ALA A 272 -14.96 -8.18 -18.98
CA ALA A 272 -15.53 -7.66 -20.22
C ALA A 272 -15.36 -6.13 -20.35
N THR A 273 -15.47 -5.40 -19.25
CA THR A 273 -15.34 -3.92 -19.22
C THR A 273 -13.90 -3.47 -19.48
N PHE A 274 -12.93 -4.15 -18.87
CA PHE A 274 -11.51 -3.80 -18.88
C PHE A 274 -10.73 -4.77 -19.77
N SER A 275 -11.02 -4.80 -21.08
CA SER A 275 -10.18 -5.50 -22.06
C SER A 275 -8.74 -4.96 -22.04
N ASP A 276 -7.77 -5.71 -22.58
CA ASP A 276 -6.38 -5.24 -22.60
C ASP A 276 -6.26 -3.90 -23.33
N THR A 277 -6.95 -3.73 -24.47
CA THR A 277 -7.01 -2.46 -25.20
C THR A 277 -7.54 -1.29 -24.33
N VAL A 278 -8.57 -1.55 -23.53
CA VAL A 278 -9.12 -0.54 -22.62
C VAL A 278 -8.10 -0.18 -21.55
N LEU A 279 -7.49 -1.18 -20.90
CA LEU A 279 -6.50 -0.96 -19.86
C LEU A 279 -5.24 -0.27 -20.38
N THR A 280 -4.74 -0.64 -21.56
CA THR A 280 -3.57 0.01 -22.19
C THR A 280 -3.78 1.53 -22.29
N SER A 281 -4.96 1.94 -22.75
CA SER A 281 -5.27 3.37 -22.91
C SER A 281 -5.54 4.05 -21.57
N LEU A 282 -6.16 3.35 -20.63
CA LEU A 282 -6.55 3.87 -19.32
C LEU A 282 -5.36 4.15 -18.40
N VAL A 283 -4.36 3.27 -18.39
CA VAL A 283 -3.26 3.32 -17.42
C VAL A 283 -2.06 4.15 -17.90
N ALA A 284 -1.93 4.35 -19.21
CA ALA A 284 -0.80 5.07 -19.82
C ALA A 284 -0.61 6.50 -19.29
N PRO A 285 -1.66 7.34 -19.09
CA PRO A 285 -1.51 8.68 -18.53
C PRO A 285 -0.90 8.71 -17.12
N PHE A 286 -0.94 7.60 -16.40
CA PHE A 286 -0.46 7.47 -15.03
C PHE A 286 0.94 6.85 -14.96
N GLY A 287 1.60 6.65 -16.11
CA GLY A 287 2.96 6.11 -16.18
C GLY A 287 3.05 4.58 -16.03
N LEU A 288 1.93 3.88 -16.19
CA LEU A 288 1.87 2.42 -16.21
C LEU A 288 1.78 1.90 -17.64
N THR A 289 2.25 0.68 -17.88
CA THR A 289 2.12 -0.02 -19.16
C THR A 289 1.25 -1.26 -18.99
N TRP A 290 0.24 -1.43 -19.84
CA TRP A 290 -0.60 -2.63 -19.85
C TRP A 290 -0.70 -3.26 -21.26
N PRO A 291 -0.65 -4.60 -21.40
CA PRO A 291 -0.30 -5.59 -20.36
C PRO A 291 1.03 -5.31 -19.70
N ARG A 292 1.21 -5.78 -18.46
CA ARG A 292 2.47 -5.58 -17.73
C ARG A 292 3.63 -6.05 -18.62
N PRO A 293 4.70 -5.24 -18.79
CA PRO A 293 5.82 -5.63 -19.64
C PRO A 293 6.47 -6.92 -19.14
N THR A 294 7.07 -7.69 -20.05
CA THR A 294 7.81 -8.93 -19.70
C THR A 294 9.31 -8.70 -19.53
N THR A 295 9.81 -7.52 -19.90
CA THR A 295 11.22 -7.11 -19.77
C THR A 295 11.34 -5.64 -19.40
N GLY A 296 12.46 -5.26 -18.79
CA GLY A 296 12.75 -3.86 -18.46
C GLY A 296 12.08 -3.38 -17.18
N ALA A 297 11.97 -2.07 -17.03
CA ALA A 297 11.41 -1.44 -15.83
C ALA A 297 9.97 -1.92 -15.59
N HIS A 298 9.69 -2.35 -14.36
CA HIS A 298 8.38 -2.83 -13.89
C HIS A 298 7.90 -4.17 -14.45
N ALA A 299 8.72 -4.90 -15.21
CA ALA A 299 8.35 -6.24 -15.67
C ALA A 299 8.13 -7.23 -14.51
N SER A 300 8.96 -7.09 -13.50
CA SER A 300 8.77 -7.67 -12.16
C SER A 300 9.23 -6.65 -11.11
N PHE A 301 8.65 -6.71 -9.92
CA PHE A 301 9.19 -6.01 -8.74
C PHE A 301 10.18 -6.89 -7.97
N VAL A 302 10.40 -8.12 -8.44
CA VAL A 302 11.24 -9.13 -7.82
C VAL A 302 12.28 -9.61 -8.82
N ALA A 303 13.54 -9.59 -8.43
CA ALA A 303 14.59 -10.18 -9.23
C ALA A 303 14.58 -11.71 -9.09
N ASP A 304 14.56 -12.42 -10.21
CA ASP A 304 14.71 -13.87 -10.24
C ASP A 304 16.20 -14.26 -10.23
N TRP A 305 16.62 -14.98 -9.19
CA TRP A 305 17.97 -15.52 -9.06
C TRP A 305 18.08 -16.97 -9.54
N GLY A 306 17.02 -17.50 -10.15
CA GLY A 306 17.00 -18.82 -10.77
C GLY A 306 16.85 -19.95 -9.77
N THR A 307 17.31 -21.13 -10.15
CA THR A 307 17.22 -22.34 -9.32
C THR A 307 18.60 -22.71 -8.76
N ASP A 308 18.62 -23.09 -7.48
CA ASP A 308 19.81 -23.58 -6.78
C ASP A 308 21.02 -22.63 -6.89
N PRO A 309 20.89 -21.38 -6.40
CA PRO A 309 21.92 -20.36 -6.57
C PRO A 309 23.26 -20.84 -6.02
N ASN A 310 24.33 -20.69 -6.81
CA ASN A 310 25.66 -21.15 -6.46
C ASN A 310 26.71 -20.11 -6.84
N ALA A 311 27.21 -19.39 -5.84
CA ALA A 311 28.18 -18.33 -6.04
C ALA A 311 29.50 -18.78 -6.70
N LEU A 312 29.83 -20.08 -6.65
CA LEU A 312 31.06 -20.63 -7.25
C LEU A 312 30.94 -20.82 -8.78
N THR A 313 29.72 -21.00 -9.29
CA THR A 313 29.47 -21.32 -10.71
C THR A 313 28.59 -20.31 -11.42
N ALA A 314 27.68 -19.66 -10.69
CA ALA A 314 26.71 -18.69 -11.19
C ALA A 314 26.51 -17.60 -10.11
N PRO A 315 27.42 -16.61 -10.01
CA PRO A 315 27.30 -15.53 -9.05
C PRO A 315 26.05 -14.69 -9.35
N LEU A 316 25.40 -14.22 -8.28
CA LEU A 316 24.23 -13.36 -8.39
C LEU A 316 24.63 -11.97 -8.90
N ALA A 317 23.77 -11.37 -9.71
CA ALA A 317 23.99 -10.01 -10.20
C ALA A 317 23.94 -9.00 -9.02
N PRO A 318 24.84 -8.00 -8.99
CA PRO A 318 24.79 -6.94 -8.00
C PRO A 318 23.55 -6.06 -8.20
N PHE A 319 23.09 -5.43 -7.12
CA PHE A 319 21.99 -4.47 -7.13
C PHE A 319 22.32 -3.26 -6.24
N THR A 320 21.63 -2.14 -6.47
CA THR A 320 21.85 -0.89 -5.72
C THR A 320 20.71 -0.66 -4.73
N LEU A 321 21.07 -0.24 -3.52
CA LEU A 321 20.14 0.30 -2.52
C LEU A 321 20.46 1.78 -2.30
N SER A 322 19.44 2.61 -2.12
CA SER A 322 19.55 4.06 -1.99
C SER A 322 18.55 4.61 -0.98
N MET A 323 19.01 5.50 -0.12
CA MET A 323 18.16 6.32 0.74
C MET A 323 17.93 7.74 0.19
N ALA A 324 18.34 8.03 -1.05
CA ALA A 324 18.28 9.38 -1.62
C ALA A 324 16.86 9.96 -1.68
N LYS A 325 15.84 9.07 -1.77
CA LYS A 325 14.43 9.42 -1.78
C LYS A 325 13.68 8.93 -0.53
N ALA A 326 14.42 8.51 0.50
CA ALA A 326 13.83 8.07 1.75
C ALA A 326 13.25 9.26 2.50
N VAL A 327 12.09 9.06 3.12
CA VAL A 327 11.42 10.08 3.94
C VAL A 327 11.61 9.72 5.40
N GLN A 328 12.07 10.68 6.21
CA GLN A 328 12.10 10.51 7.66
C GLN A 328 10.70 10.59 8.24
N VAL A 329 10.42 9.68 9.14
CA VAL A 329 9.21 9.61 9.93
C VAL A 329 9.58 9.59 11.42
N HIS A 330 9.07 10.55 12.18
CA HIS A 330 9.38 10.73 13.61
C HIS A 330 10.90 10.70 13.91
N GLY A 331 11.71 11.30 13.04
CA GLY A 331 13.17 11.34 13.18
C GLY A 331 13.89 10.04 12.82
N SER A 332 13.20 9.07 12.20
CA SER A 332 13.77 7.80 11.75
C SER A 332 13.40 7.45 10.30
N PHE A 333 14.22 6.66 9.60
CA PHE A 333 13.87 6.16 8.26
C PHE A 333 13.22 4.77 8.34
N PRO A 334 11.93 4.62 7.95
CA PRO A 334 11.19 3.36 8.08
C PRO A 334 11.38 2.39 6.91
N ASN A 335 12.18 2.73 5.89
CA ASN A 335 12.41 1.93 4.68
C ASN A 335 11.16 1.69 3.83
N LEU A 336 10.47 2.77 3.51
CA LEU A 336 9.23 2.75 2.72
C LEU A 336 9.41 3.26 1.30
N SER A 337 10.62 3.63 0.89
CA SER A 337 10.90 4.03 -0.50
C SER A 337 11.37 2.86 -1.37
N GLN A 338 11.14 2.96 -2.68
CA GLN A 338 11.54 1.95 -3.66
C GLN A 338 13.06 1.71 -3.73
N GLY A 339 13.87 2.69 -3.31
CA GLY A 339 15.32 2.58 -3.31
C GLY A 339 15.87 1.85 -2.09
N GLU A 340 15.14 1.84 -0.98
CA GLU A 340 15.59 1.27 0.29
C GLU A 340 15.39 -0.25 0.37
N VAL A 341 14.56 -0.81 -0.52
CA VAL A 341 14.14 -2.22 -0.48
C VAL A 341 14.38 -2.86 -1.84
N PHE A 342 15.03 -4.02 -1.81
CA PHE A 342 15.18 -4.90 -2.97
C PHE A 342 14.47 -6.22 -2.69
N TYR A 343 13.59 -6.64 -3.60
CA TYR A 343 12.91 -7.92 -3.52
C TYR A 343 13.51 -8.88 -4.54
N SER A 344 13.71 -10.12 -4.13
CA SER A 344 14.24 -11.18 -4.98
C SER A 344 13.68 -12.55 -4.57
N GLY A 345 14.09 -13.60 -5.27
CA GLY A 345 13.86 -14.96 -4.88
C GLY A 345 14.58 -15.95 -5.78
N PHE A 346 14.63 -17.19 -5.34
CA PHE A 346 15.22 -18.30 -6.06
C PHE A 346 14.50 -19.59 -5.72
N SER A 347 14.56 -20.58 -6.59
CA SER A 347 14.01 -21.90 -6.32
C SER A 347 15.07 -22.86 -5.78
N LEU A 348 14.68 -23.79 -4.92
CA LEU A 348 15.52 -24.90 -4.47
C LEU A 348 14.92 -26.25 -4.86
N ASN A 349 15.76 -27.14 -5.38
CA ASN A 349 15.35 -28.51 -5.76
C ASN A 349 15.40 -29.50 -4.58
N ALA A 350 16.17 -29.19 -3.55
CA ALA A 350 16.34 -30.00 -2.35
C ALA A 350 16.82 -29.12 -1.20
N ASP A 351 16.83 -29.67 0.01
CA ASP A 351 17.51 -29.03 1.15
C ASP A 351 18.95 -28.68 0.78
N LYS A 352 19.34 -27.43 1.00
CA LYS A 352 20.70 -26.96 0.72
C LYS A 352 21.25 -26.16 1.87
N ARG A 353 22.49 -26.47 2.23
CA ARG A 353 23.25 -25.73 3.23
C ARG A 353 24.13 -24.69 2.53
N TYR A 354 23.90 -23.42 2.83
CA TYR A 354 24.64 -22.31 2.26
C TYR A 354 25.41 -21.52 3.31
N VAL A 355 26.63 -21.12 2.97
CA VAL A 355 27.26 -19.94 3.55
C VAL A 355 26.77 -18.73 2.75
N ILE A 356 26.05 -17.84 3.42
CA ILE A 356 25.51 -16.63 2.80
C ILE A 356 26.47 -15.48 3.09
N SER A 357 26.89 -14.76 2.07
CA SER A 357 27.78 -13.60 2.22
C SER A 357 27.28 -12.39 1.44
N ALA A 358 27.63 -11.20 1.92
CA ALA A 358 27.40 -9.94 1.23
C ALA A 358 28.73 -9.20 1.03
N THR A 359 28.91 -8.60 -0.15
CA THR A 359 29.92 -7.56 -0.39
C THR A 359 29.18 -6.25 -0.64
N ILE A 360 29.51 -5.22 0.14
CA ILE A 360 28.83 -3.92 0.11
C ILE A 360 29.84 -2.84 -0.24
N THR A 361 29.54 -2.03 -1.27
CA THR A 361 30.44 -0.98 -1.76
C THR A 361 29.66 0.29 -2.13
N PRO A 362 30.02 1.46 -1.58
CA PRO A 362 31.01 1.66 -0.51
C PRO A 362 30.59 0.99 0.81
N ALA A 363 31.52 0.85 1.75
CA ALA A 363 31.21 0.32 3.08
C ALA A 363 30.15 1.17 3.77
N LEU A 364 29.23 0.51 4.47
CA LEU A 364 28.17 1.14 5.24
C LEU A 364 28.75 2.05 6.34
N ALA A 365 28.15 3.23 6.52
CA ALA A 365 28.50 4.10 7.62
C ALA A 365 28.07 3.48 8.96
N ALA A 366 28.70 3.92 10.06
CA ALA A 366 28.36 3.46 11.40
C ALA A 366 26.85 3.63 11.69
N GLY A 367 26.24 2.60 12.27
CA GLY A 367 24.79 2.57 12.54
C GLY A 367 23.92 2.19 11.34
N SER A 368 24.50 2.01 10.15
CA SER A 368 23.78 1.49 8.99
C SER A 368 23.95 -0.02 8.85
N GLU A 369 22.92 -0.67 8.35
CA GLU A 369 22.89 -2.10 8.11
C GLU A 369 22.19 -2.44 6.79
N VAL A 370 22.61 -3.56 6.18
CA VAL A 370 21.83 -4.25 5.17
C VAL A 370 21.20 -5.47 5.83
N LEU A 371 19.88 -5.50 5.88
CA LEU A 371 19.09 -6.60 6.43
C LEU A 371 18.62 -7.51 5.29
N LEU A 372 18.94 -8.79 5.39
CA LEU A 372 18.49 -9.86 4.52
C LEU A 372 17.41 -10.67 5.25
N ASP A 373 16.16 -10.55 4.82
CA ASP A 373 15.04 -11.37 5.30
C ASP A 373 14.84 -12.57 4.37
N LEU A 374 14.72 -13.76 4.96
CA LEU A 374 14.29 -14.99 4.30
C LEU A 374 12.93 -15.42 4.89
N PRO A 375 11.79 -14.96 4.34
CA PRO A 375 10.46 -15.18 4.92
C PRO A 375 10.08 -16.65 5.09
N LEU A 376 10.60 -17.56 4.24
CA LEU A 376 10.35 -19.01 4.42
C LEU A 376 10.93 -19.58 5.70
N LEU A 377 12.04 -19.00 6.18
CA LEU A 377 12.73 -19.46 7.38
C LEU A 377 12.34 -18.66 8.63
N SER A 378 11.52 -17.62 8.49
CA SER A 378 11.27 -16.63 9.54
C SER A 378 12.58 -16.14 10.17
N ARG A 379 13.60 -15.92 9.35
CA ARG A 379 14.95 -15.51 9.76
C ARG A 379 15.40 -14.28 8.99
N SER A 380 16.10 -13.41 9.70
CA SER A 380 16.76 -12.24 9.14
C SER A 380 18.23 -12.25 9.50
N PHE A 381 19.06 -11.72 8.60
CA PHE A 381 20.49 -11.60 8.78
C PHE A 381 20.95 -10.18 8.52
N THR A 382 21.88 -9.70 9.32
CA THR A 382 22.36 -8.32 9.27
C THR A 382 23.80 -8.28 8.78
N PHE A 383 24.08 -7.41 7.82
CA PHE A 383 25.41 -7.08 7.36
C PHE A 383 25.73 -5.61 7.66
N THR A 384 26.96 -5.34 8.10
CA THR A 384 27.45 -3.99 8.40
C THR A 384 28.79 -3.74 7.72
N GLY A 385 29.27 -2.50 7.69
CA GLY A 385 30.53 -2.14 7.03
C GLY A 385 30.57 -2.57 5.56
N SER A 386 31.62 -3.27 5.15
CA SER A 386 31.76 -3.81 3.78
C SER A 386 31.04 -5.14 3.53
N GLY A 387 30.24 -5.60 4.50
CA GLY A 387 29.57 -6.91 4.47
C GLY A 387 30.38 -7.99 5.20
N GLY A 388 30.32 -9.22 4.70
CA GLY A 388 30.94 -10.39 5.34
C GLY A 388 30.20 -11.68 5.02
N ALA A 389 30.63 -12.78 5.64
CA ALA A 389 29.99 -14.09 5.53
C ALA A 389 29.30 -14.47 6.85
N LEU A 390 28.13 -15.08 6.74
CA LEU A 390 27.36 -15.61 7.85
C LEU A 390 27.72 -17.08 8.09
N GLY A 391 27.35 -17.60 9.26
CA GLY A 391 27.42 -19.04 9.52
C GLY A 391 26.56 -19.83 8.52
N ALA A 392 27.01 -21.05 8.22
CA ALA A 392 26.30 -21.93 7.29
C ALA A 392 24.86 -22.18 7.78
N THR A 393 23.88 -21.94 6.91
CA THR A 393 22.46 -22.08 7.18
C THR A 393 21.84 -23.06 6.18
N THR A 394 21.06 -24.02 6.70
CA THR A 394 20.26 -24.92 5.86
C THR A 394 18.96 -24.25 5.46
N LEU A 395 18.73 -24.13 4.16
CA LEU A 395 17.47 -23.76 3.55
C LEU A 395 16.74 -25.05 3.18
N THR A 396 15.52 -25.23 3.68
CA THR A 396 14.78 -26.49 3.54
C THR A 396 13.69 -26.42 2.47
N VAL A 397 13.44 -27.56 1.85
CA VAL A 397 12.40 -27.82 0.86
C VAL A 397 11.40 -28.78 1.49
N ASN A 398 10.41 -28.24 2.22
CA ASN A 398 9.47 -29.03 3.03
C ASN A 398 8.22 -29.56 2.27
N ASN A 399 8.12 -29.27 0.97
CA ASN A 399 7.01 -29.62 0.08
C ASN A 399 7.56 -30.12 -1.28
N THR A 400 6.71 -30.24 -2.30
CA THR A 400 7.10 -30.61 -3.67
C THR A 400 8.10 -29.62 -4.25
N ALA A 401 9.31 -30.10 -4.56
CA ALA A 401 10.34 -29.35 -5.25
C ALA A 401 10.00 -29.14 -6.74
N PRO A 402 10.47 -28.05 -7.37
CA PRO A 402 11.23 -26.95 -6.79
C PRO A 402 10.38 -26.04 -5.89
N ILE A 403 10.93 -25.59 -4.75
CA ILE A 403 10.27 -24.61 -3.87
C ILE A 403 10.89 -23.24 -4.06
N TYR A 404 10.05 -22.22 -4.26
CA TYR A 404 10.48 -20.82 -4.36
C TYR A 404 10.74 -20.21 -2.97
N HIS A 405 11.96 -19.72 -2.77
CA HIS A 405 12.43 -18.96 -1.62
C HIS A 405 12.42 -17.46 -1.95
N PRO A 406 11.47 -16.68 -1.43
CA PRO A 406 11.47 -15.23 -1.52
C PRO A 406 12.57 -14.66 -0.62
N VAL A 407 13.08 -13.50 -1.01
CA VAL A 407 14.16 -12.79 -0.34
C VAL A 407 13.80 -11.31 -0.33
N ARG A 408 13.93 -10.66 0.83
CA ARG A 408 13.79 -9.20 0.94
C ARG A 408 15.07 -8.63 1.54
N ILE A 409 15.64 -7.62 0.89
CA ILE A 409 16.86 -6.96 1.31
C ILE A 409 16.53 -5.50 1.58
N ARG A 410 16.98 -4.96 2.71
CA ARG A 410 16.68 -3.60 3.14
C ARG A 410 17.92 -2.87 3.59
N LEU A 411 18.10 -1.63 3.13
CA LEU A 411 19.11 -0.72 3.63
C LEU A 411 18.54 0.08 4.79
N ARG A 412 19.02 -0.14 6.00
CA ARG A 412 18.51 0.57 7.19
C ARG A 412 19.58 1.48 7.75
N ASN A 413 19.23 2.74 7.95
CA ASN A 413 19.93 3.60 8.89
C ASN A 413 18.87 4.50 9.53
N PRO A 414 18.58 4.31 10.83
CA PRO A 414 17.52 5.08 11.46
C PRO A 414 17.87 6.57 11.60
N ALA A 415 19.15 6.93 11.70
CA ALA A 415 19.55 8.29 12.09
C ALA A 415 19.95 9.19 10.92
N ALA A 416 20.45 8.62 9.82
CA ALA A 416 21.01 9.40 8.70
C ALA A 416 20.78 8.72 7.36
N VAL A 417 20.74 9.52 6.30
CA VAL A 417 20.72 9.02 4.92
C VAL A 417 22.05 8.32 4.64
N GLN A 418 21.99 7.05 4.27
CA GLN A 418 23.13 6.30 3.78
C GLN A 418 23.33 6.59 2.28
N PRO A 419 24.56 6.92 1.83
CA PRO A 419 24.87 7.01 0.41
C PRO A 419 24.51 5.72 -0.33
N ASP A 420 24.22 5.83 -1.62
CA ASP A 420 23.92 4.67 -2.47
C ASP A 420 25.00 3.60 -2.35
N VAL A 421 24.56 2.36 -2.12
CA VAL A 421 25.44 1.20 -2.01
C VAL A 421 25.10 0.16 -3.03
N THR A 422 26.13 -0.42 -3.63
CA THR A 422 26.01 -1.65 -4.42
C THR A 422 26.20 -2.84 -3.49
N VAL A 423 25.25 -3.77 -3.51
CA VAL A 423 25.27 -5.00 -2.73
C VAL A 423 25.40 -6.18 -3.69
N THR A 424 26.36 -7.05 -3.41
CA THR A 424 26.51 -8.35 -4.06
C THR A 424 26.28 -9.44 -3.03
N LEU A 425 25.19 -10.19 -3.15
CA LEU A 425 24.91 -11.35 -2.31
C LEU A 425 25.46 -12.62 -2.97
N ALA A 426 25.92 -13.55 -2.14
CA ALA A 426 26.44 -14.83 -2.59
C ALA A 426 25.93 -15.96 -1.69
N PHE A 427 25.40 -17.00 -2.32
CA PHE A 427 25.02 -18.26 -1.69
C PHE A 427 26.05 -19.32 -2.10
N THR A 428 26.99 -19.61 -1.20
CA THR A 428 28.05 -20.59 -1.43
C THR A 428 27.64 -21.93 -0.83
N PRO A 429 27.43 -22.99 -1.63
CA PRO A 429 27.13 -24.31 -1.08
C PRO A 429 28.19 -24.76 -0.08
N SER A 430 27.74 -25.36 1.02
CA SER A 430 28.60 -25.92 2.06
C SER A 430 28.17 -27.35 2.37
N LEU A 431 29.14 -28.18 2.78
CA LEU A 431 28.92 -29.59 3.12
C LEU A 431 28.07 -29.77 4.38
#